data_AF-B9TMA0-F1
#
_entry.id   AF-B9TMA0-F1
#
_cell.length_a   1.000
_cell.length_b   1.000
_cell.length_c   1.000
_cell.angle_alpha   90.00
_cell.angle_beta   90.00
_cell.angle_gamma   90.00
#
_symmetry.space_group_name_H-M   'P 1'
#
loop_
_entity.id
_entity.type
_entity.pdbx_description
1 polymer ?
#
loop_
_entity_poly.entity_id
_entity_poly.type
_entity_poly.pdbx_seq_one_letter_code
_entity_poly.pdbx_strand_id
1 'polypeptide(L)'
;MSDIPLVMGPAGPVPTAPATLRQNLVNGVAATNPDYTANLPGGLIEDIASTDTGALVTIDQARIDAVNSVTPYGANAFILAQQGTMFGIPQGTPTNTSVLVVFTDVSAPGYVIPKGFIVSDGTHQYVVQSGGTIATGGSTSPLLAVANQSGSWSVPSGSVNQIVTSLPSPYNTTMTVTNPQAGTPATTTESVQSYRSRIMVGNQVAGQGTPAYLETLLQKVPGVTPRLVSIVQSTFGWEVICGGGDPYQVAGAIYAGVLDLSTIVGSTNVARNVTVTITDPPNQYNVTYVNPPQQVVTVATVWNTDLTNFTAGSQ
;
A
#
# COMPACT_ATOMS: atom_id res chain seq x y z
N MET A 1 -43.33 7.48 11.49
CA MET A 1 -41.95 7.74 11.92
C MET A 1 -41.81 9.24 12.04
N SER A 2 -41.43 9.78 13.19
CA SER A 2 -41.09 11.21 13.26
C SER A 2 -39.83 11.41 12.40
N ASP A 3 -39.84 12.44 11.56
CA ASP A 3 -38.67 12.85 10.80
C ASP A 3 -37.64 13.42 11.80
N ILE A 4 -36.81 12.55 12.36
CA ILE A 4 -35.66 12.95 13.18
C ILE A 4 -34.53 13.29 12.21
N PRO A 5 -34.23 14.59 11.97
CA PRO A 5 -33.23 14.99 11.00
C PRO A 5 -31.86 14.40 11.37
N LEU A 6 -31.15 13.88 10.36
CA LEU A 6 -29.79 13.41 10.50
C LEU A 6 -28.85 14.62 10.48
N VAL A 7 -28.25 14.96 11.63
CA VAL A 7 -27.27 16.06 11.69
C VAL A 7 -25.90 15.53 11.26
N MET A 8 -25.39 16.03 10.13
CA MET A 8 -24.07 15.68 9.61
C MET A 8 -23.01 16.66 10.14
N GLY A 9 -22.02 16.15 10.86
CA GLY A 9 -20.81 16.87 11.23
C GLY A 9 -19.64 16.58 10.28
N PRO A 10 -18.47 17.22 10.48
CA PRO A 10 -17.29 17.05 9.63
C PRO A 10 -16.74 15.62 9.58
N ALA A 11 -17.09 14.76 10.55
CA ALA A 11 -16.66 13.38 10.64
C ALA A 11 -17.78 12.35 10.35
N GLY A 12 -19.00 12.80 10.02
CA GLY A 12 -20.18 11.93 9.84
C GLY A 12 -21.38 12.37 10.67
N PRO A 13 -22.46 11.56 10.72
CA PRO A 13 -23.64 11.87 11.49
C PRO A 13 -23.36 11.84 12.99
N VAL A 14 -23.95 12.79 13.72
CA VAL A 14 -23.71 13.03 15.15
C VAL A 14 -24.89 12.51 15.98
N PRO A 15 -24.66 11.91 17.17
CA PRO A 15 -25.74 11.53 18.08
C PRO A 15 -26.64 12.70 18.43
N THR A 16 -27.95 12.48 18.31
CA THR A 16 -28.95 13.45 18.74
C THR A 16 -29.00 13.46 20.26
N ALA A 17 -28.94 14.66 20.87
CA ALA A 17 -28.99 14.76 22.33
C ALA A 17 -30.29 14.15 22.89
N PRO A 18 -30.24 13.37 23.99
CA PRO A 18 -31.42 12.71 24.56
C PRO A 18 -32.58 13.67 24.88
N ALA A 19 -32.26 14.91 25.31
CA ALA A 19 -33.26 15.93 25.57
C ALA A 19 -34.06 16.33 24.31
N THR A 20 -33.39 16.39 23.16
CA THR A 20 -34.02 16.68 21.86
C THR A 20 -34.89 15.51 21.40
N LEU A 21 -34.41 14.27 21.58
CA LEU A 21 -35.19 13.07 21.27
C LEU A 21 -36.47 12.99 22.12
N ARG A 22 -36.36 13.27 23.42
CA ARG A 22 -37.51 13.35 24.33
C ARG A 22 -38.50 14.43 23.90
N GLN A 23 -38.01 15.61 23.51
CA GLN A 23 -38.87 16.69 23.05
C GLN A 23 -39.61 16.32 21.76
N ASN A 24 -38.94 15.67 20.81
CA ASN A 24 -39.56 15.18 19.57
C ASN A 24 -40.60 14.09 19.83
N LEU A 25 -40.34 13.19 20.78
CA LEU A 25 -41.30 12.18 21.23
C LEU A 25 -42.55 12.84 21.80
N VAL A 26 -42.39 13.77 22.75
CA VAL A 26 -43.51 14.51 23.36
C VAL A 26 -44.30 15.30 22.32
N ASN A 27 -43.62 15.99 21.40
CA ASN A 27 -44.27 16.73 20.31
C ASN A 27 -45.06 15.78 19.38
N GLY A 28 -44.52 14.60 19.09
CA GLY A 28 -45.21 13.59 18.27
C GLY A 28 -46.46 13.04 18.95
N VAL A 29 -46.38 12.76 20.26
CA VAL A 29 -47.54 12.30 21.05
C VAL A 29 -48.60 13.39 21.16
N ALA A 30 -48.22 14.64 21.40
CA ALA A 30 -49.15 15.77 21.47
C ALA A 30 -49.86 16.02 20.13
N ALA A 31 -49.22 15.70 18.99
CA ALA A 31 -49.83 15.83 17.68
C ALA A 31 -50.93 14.79 17.41
N THR A 32 -50.84 13.58 17.97
CA THR A 32 -51.90 12.57 17.88
C THR A 32 -52.92 12.65 19.00
N ASN A 33 -52.53 13.16 20.17
CA ASN A 33 -53.34 13.19 21.39
C ASN A 33 -53.24 14.58 22.06
N PRO A 34 -54.10 15.54 21.69
CA PRO A 34 -54.01 16.94 22.13
C PRO A 34 -54.21 17.17 23.63
N ASP A 35 -54.97 16.30 24.30
CA ASP A 35 -55.28 16.40 25.74
C ASP A 35 -54.22 15.71 26.63
N TYR A 36 -53.07 15.34 26.05
CA TYR A 36 -52.00 14.65 26.75
C TYR A 36 -51.22 15.59 27.67
N THR A 37 -51.16 15.27 28.96
CA THR A 37 -50.33 16.01 29.94
C THR A 37 -48.96 15.35 30.08
N ALA A 38 -47.98 15.86 29.33
CA ALA A 38 -46.65 15.25 29.21
C ALA A 38 -45.72 15.43 30.44
N ASN A 39 -46.01 16.40 31.32
CA ASN A 39 -45.08 16.86 32.36
C ASN A 39 -45.66 16.72 33.76
N LEU A 40 -46.05 15.50 34.15
CA LEU A 40 -46.40 15.18 35.53
C LEU A 40 -45.20 14.49 36.19
N PRO A 41 -44.48 15.15 37.13
CA PRO A 41 -43.35 14.54 37.81
C PRO A 41 -43.79 13.29 38.60
N GLY A 42 -43.09 12.17 38.40
CA GLY A 42 -43.31 10.93 39.16
C GLY A 42 -44.55 10.12 38.78
N GLY A 43 -45.10 10.31 37.58
CA GLY A 43 -46.18 9.47 37.03
C GLY A 43 -45.66 8.40 36.08
N LEU A 44 -46.43 7.32 35.88
CA LEU A 44 -46.15 6.24 34.91
C LEU A 44 -45.84 6.77 33.50
N ILE A 45 -46.39 7.93 33.15
CA ILE A 45 -46.18 8.60 31.86
C ILE A 45 -44.74 9.11 31.71
N GLU A 46 -44.11 9.59 32.79
CA GLU A 46 -42.71 10.07 32.77
C GLU A 46 -41.73 8.89 32.71
N ASP A 47 -42.03 7.80 33.42
CA ASP A 47 -41.28 6.53 33.34
C ASP A 47 -41.34 5.93 31.92
N ILE A 48 -42.52 5.94 31.28
CA ILE A 48 -42.68 5.48 29.90
C ILE A 48 -41.92 6.39 28.93
N ALA A 49 -42.08 7.71 29.06
CA ALA A 49 -41.41 8.67 28.16
C ALA A 49 -39.87 8.63 28.28
N SER A 50 -39.34 8.41 29.48
CA SER A 50 -37.90 8.27 29.71
C SER A 50 -37.36 6.93 29.17
N THR A 51 -38.11 5.83 29.35
CA THR A 51 -37.80 4.52 28.77
C THR A 51 -37.79 4.57 27.23
N ASP A 52 -38.81 5.17 26.63
CA ASP A 52 -38.91 5.34 25.18
C ASP A 52 -37.79 6.25 24.64
N THR A 53 -37.41 7.29 25.38
CA THR A 53 -36.24 8.12 25.04
C THR A 53 -34.95 7.29 25.05
N GLY A 54 -34.77 6.38 26.02
CA GLY A 54 -33.63 5.46 26.04
C GLY A 54 -33.59 4.51 24.83
N ALA A 55 -34.76 4.01 24.40
CA ALA A 55 -34.86 3.22 23.18
C ALA A 55 -34.51 4.05 21.93
N LEU A 56 -35.01 5.29 21.84
CA LEU A 56 -34.71 6.22 20.74
C LEU A 56 -33.22 6.56 20.64
N VAL A 57 -32.53 6.75 21.77
CA VAL A 57 -31.06 6.96 21.78
C VAL A 57 -30.34 5.75 21.18
N THR A 58 -30.76 4.54 21.53
CA THR A 58 -30.14 3.31 21.02
C THR A 58 -30.38 3.16 19.50
N ILE A 59 -31.58 3.47 19.03
CA ILE A 59 -31.95 3.45 17.61
C ILE A 59 -31.15 4.51 16.83
N ASP A 60 -31.01 5.72 17.37
CA ASP A 60 -30.23 6.79 16.74
C ASP A 60 -28.75 6.39 16.61
N GLN A 61 -28.17 5.79 17.64
CA GLN A 61 -26.80 5.29 17.59
C GLN A 61 -26.64 4.18 16.53
N ALA A 62 -27.57 3.22 16.46
CA ALA A 62 -27.53 2.17 15.45
C ALA A 62 -27.63 2.73 14.01
N ARG A 63 -28.44 3.79 13.81
CA ARG A 63 -28.53 4.51 12.53
C ARG A 63 -27.20 5.17 12.17
N ILE A 64 -26.57 5.85 13.13
CA ILE A 64 -25.28 6.53 12.93
C ILE A 64 -24.19 5.52 12.58
N ASP A 65 -24.13 4.40 13.29
CA ASP A 65 -23.16 3.33 13.02
C ASP A 65 -23.37 2.72 11.63
N ALA A 66 -24.63 2.51 11.23
CA ALA A 66 -24.96 2.04 9.89
C ALA A 66 -24.50 3.02 8.80
N VAL A 67 -24.73 4.32 8.97
CA VAL A 67 -24.28 5.34 7.99
C VAL A 67 -22.75 5.49 7.97
N ASN A 68 -22.09 5.41 9.13
CA ASN A 68 -20.64 5.45 9.18
C ASN A 68 -19.99 4.20 8.56
N SER A 69 -20.70 3.07 8.57
CA SER A 69 -20.22 1.81 7.97
C SER A 69 -20.17 1.84 6.43
N VAL A 70 -20.98 2.66 5.76
CA VAL A 70 -21.05 2.66 4.29
C VAL A 70 -19.95 3.48 3.62
N THR A 71 -19.16 4.26 4.37
CA THR A 71 -18.06 5.04 3.79
C THR A 71 -16.71 4.61 4.36
N PRO A 72 -15.63 4.58 3.56
CA PRO A 72 -14.29 4.29 4.09
C PRO A 72 -13.82 5.29 5.15
N TYR A 73 -14.38 6.51 5.15
CA TYR A 73 -14.04 7.59 6.08
C TYR A 73 -14.45 7.26 7.53
N GLY A 74 -15.67 6.75 7.72
CA GLY A 74 -16.25 6.42 9.03
C GLY A 74 -16.19 4.93 9.40
N ALA A 75 -15.87 4.04 8.44
CA ALA A 75 -15.90 2.61 8.68
C ALA A 75 -14.90 2.17 9.76
N ASN A 76 -15.38 1.31 10.67
CA ASN A 76 -14.53 0.59 11.61
C ASN A 76 -13.63 -0.43 10.87
N ALA A 77 -12.61 -0.96 11.54
CA ALA A 77 -11.63 -1.84 10.90
C ALA A 77 -12.27 -3.12 10.30
N PHE A 78 -13.34 -3.64 10.92
CA PHE A 78 -14.03 -4.84 10.45
C PHE A 78 -14.79 -4.59 9.14
N ILE A 79 -15.59 -3.53 9.06
CA ILE A 79 -16.32 -3.16 7.86
C ILE A 79 -15.35 -2.71 6.75
N LEU A 80 -14.26 -2.04 7.10
CA LEU A 80 -13.22 -1.68 6.15
C LEU A 80 -12.56 -2.93 5.52
N ALA A 81 -12.37 -4.01 6.29
CA ALA A 81 -11.88 -5.28 5.76
C ALA A 81 -12.90 -5.95 4.80
N GLN A 82 -14.20 -5.88 5.12
CA GLN A 82 -15.25 -6.35 4.23
C GLN A 82 -15.31 -5.54 2.92
N GLN A 83 -15.22 -4.20 3.01
CA GLN A 83 -15.15 -3.33 1.83
C GLN A 83 -13.93 -3.66 0.96
N GLY A 84 -12.74 -3.80 1.56
CA GLY A 84 -11.55 -4.18 0.80
C GLY A 84 -11.68 -5.55 0.13
N THR A 85 -12.37 -6.51 0.77
CA THR A 85 -12.70 -7.80 0.13
C THR A 85 -13.59 -7.62 -1.10
N MET A 86 -14.60 -6.74 -1.04
CA MET A 86 -15.46 -6.43 -2.19
C MET A 86 -14.67 -5.78 -3.34
N PHE A 87 -13.69 -4.94 -3.03
CA PHE A 87 -12.83 -4.29 -4.02
C PHE A 87 -11.62 -5.14 -4.46
N GLY A 88 -11.44 -6.34 -3.91
CA GLY A 88 -10.27 -7.20 -4.19
C GLY A 88 -8.95 -6.64 -3.65
N ILE A 89 -9.00 -5.77 -2.64
CA ILE A 89 -7.86 -5.12 -2.00
C ILE A 89 -7.65 -5.79 -0.63
N PRO A 90 -6.85 -6.86 -0.50
CA PRO A 90 -6.58 -7.49 0.80
C PRO A 90 -5.66 -6.61 1.67
N GLN A 91 -5.85 -6.62 2.99
CA GLN A 91 -4.96 -5.91 3.91
C GLN A 91 -3.55 -6.53 3.90
N GLY A 92 -2.52 -5.69 3.97
CA GLY A 92 -1.13 -6.13 4.03
C GLY A 92 -0.87 -6.97 5.27
N THR A 93 -0.48 -8.23 5.08
CA THR A 93 -0.09 -9.14 6.16
C THR A 93 1.35 -8.91 6.59
N PRO A 94 1.70 -9.15 7.87
CA PRO A 94 3.09 -9.09 8.30
C PRO A 94 3.92 -10.13 7.55
N THR A 95 5.14 -9.76 7.20
CA THR A 95 6.13 -10.67 6.60
C THR A 95 7.32 -10.79 7.55
N ASN A 96 7.91 -11.98 7.66
CA ASN A 96 9.13 -12.16 8.43
C ASN A 96 10.34 -11.70 7.61
N THR A 97 11.42 -11.32 8.30
CA THR A 97 12.69 -10.97 7.67
C THR A 97 13.16 -12.13 6.79
N SER A 98 13.51 -11.83 5.54
CA SER A 98 13.88 -12.84 4.54
C SER A 98 15.20 -12.48 3.89
N VAL A 99 15.90 -13.50 3.41
CA VAL A 99 17.24 -13.38 2.84
C VAL A 99 17.43 -14.44 1.77
N LEU A 100 18.15 -14.08 0.70
CA LEU A 100 18.58 -15.02 -0.32
C LEU A 100 19.94 -15.58 0.09
N VAL A 101 20.03 -16.91 0.21
CA VAL A 101 21.26 -17.61 0.60
C VAL A 101 21.77 -18.50 -0.53
N VAL A 102 23.09 -18.58 -0.64
CA VAL A 102 23.79 -19.45 -1.58
C VAL A 102 24.66 -20.41 -0.79
N PHE A 103 24.47 -21.70 -1.03
CA PHE A 103 25.35 -22.73 -0.48
C PHE A 103 26.48 -23.01 -1.46
N THR A 104 27.70 -23.13 -0.95
CA THR A 104 28.88 -23.43 -1.75
C THR A 104 29.64 -24.62 -1.16
N ASP A 105 29.81 -25.65 -1.98
CA ASP A 105 30.68 -26.81 -1.76
C ASP A 105 31.14 -27.37 -3.10
N VAL A 106 32.43 -27.22 -3.41
CA VAL A 106 33.06 -27.72 -4.64
C VAL A 106 33.18 -29.25 -4.68
N SER A 107 33.07 -29.91 -3.53
CA SER A 107 33.24 -31.36 -3.37
C SER A 107 31.90 -32.12 -3.44
N ALA A 108 30.78 -31.40 -3.48
CA ALA A 108 29.42 -31.95 -3.40
C ALA A 108 28.46 -31.56 -4.56
N PRO A 109 28.88 -31.53 -5.84
CA PRO A 109 27.91 -31.36 -6.93
C PRO A 109 26.77 -32.39 -6.85
N GLY A 110 25.52 -31.94 -6.94
CA GLY A 110 24.34 -32.79 -6.82
C GLY A 110 23.78 -32.95 -5.40
N TYR A 111 24.41 -32.36 -4.38
CA TYR A 111 23.85 -32.37 -3.02
C TYR A 111 22.58 -31.52 -2.92
N VAL A 112 21.51 -32.10 -2.36
CA VAL A 112 20.19 -31.46 -2.25
C VAL A 112 20.04 -30.80 -0.88
N ILE A 113 19.79 -29.49 -0.89
CA ILE A 113 19.35 -28.70 0.24
C ILE A 113 17.82 -28.76 0.30
N PRO A 114 17.22 -29.47 1.25
CA PRO A 114 15.77 -29.59 1.35
C PRO A 114 15.14 -28.28 1.83
N LYS A 115 13.84 -28.12 1.54
CA LYS A 115 13.01 -27.15 2.26
C LYS A 115 13.01 -27.50 3.75
N GLY A 116 13.13 -26.48 4.60
CA GLY A 116 13.23 -26.65 6.05
C GLY A 116 14.67 -26.61 6.58
N PHE A 117 15.68 -26.52 5.70
CA PHE A 117 17.08 -26.37 6.11
C PHE A 117 17.30 -25.04 6.85
N ILE A 118 18.04 -25.06 7.95
CA ILE A 118 18.19 -23.91 8.86
C ILE A 118 19.61 -23.35 8.78
N VAL A 119 19.69 -22.04 8.56
CA VAL A 119 20.93 -21.24 8.51
C VAL A 119 20.83 -20.07 9.49
N SER A 120 21.96 -19.49 9.89
CA SER A 120 22.02 -18.47 10.94
C SER A 120 23.05 -17.39 10.60
N ASP A 121 22.79 -16.17 11.06
CA ASP A 121 23.75 -15.05 11.08
C ASP A 121 24.50 -14.92 12.42
N GLY A 122 24.33 -15.91 13.30
CA GLY A 122 24.88 -15.95 14.66
C GLY A 122 23.91 -15.47 15.74
N THR A 123 22.88 -14.69 15.39
CA THR A 123 21.85 -14.18 16.33
C THR A 123 20.45 -14.69 15.98
N HIS A 124 20.11 -14.70 14.69
CA HIS A 124 18.80 -15.08 14.17
C HIS A 124 18.91 -16.27 13.22
N GLN A 125 17.88 -17.11 13.22
CA GLN A 125 17.82 -18.31 12.38
C GLN A 125 16.82 -18.13 11.25
N TYR A 126 17.17 -18.66 10.07
CA TYR A 126 16.40 -18.58 8.85
C TYR A 126 16.18 -19.98 8.28
N VAL A 127 14.97 -20.25 7.82
CA VAL A 127 14.54 -21.53 7.26
C VAL A 127 14.39 -21.41 5.76
N VAL A 128 15.10 -22.26 5.01
CA VAL A 128 15.05 -22.33 3.56
C VAL A 128 13.66 -22.81 3.09
N GLN A 129 13.03 -22.05 2.19
CA GLN A 129 11.67 -22.28 1.71
C GLN A 129 11.60 -22.92 0.32
N SER A 130 12.54 -22.59 -0.56
CA SER A 130 12.53 -23.07 -1.95
C SER A 130 13.23 -24.42 -2.12
N GLY A 131 14.20 -24.74 -1.27
CA GLY A 131 15.12 -25.87 -1.48
C GLY A 131 15.94 -25.70 -2.76
N GLY A 132 16.99 -26.50 -2.94
CA GLY A 132 17.83 -26.42 -4.14
C GLY A 132 18.93 -27.46 -4.15
N THR A 133 19.64 -27.57 -5.27
CA THR A 133 20.74 -28.53 -5.44
C THR A 133 22.02 -27.79 -5.79
N ILE A 134 23.15 -28.25 -5.26
CA ILE A 134 24.47 -27.71 -5.61
C ILE A 134 24.78 -28.07 -7.06
N ALA A 135 25.02 -27.06 -7.90
CA ALA A 135 25.35 -27.25 -9.31
C ALA A 135 26.80 -27.71 -9.50
N THR A 136 27.17 -28.09 -10.73
CA THR A 136 28.53 -28.51 -11.10
C THR A 136 29.60 -27.46 -10.77
N GLY A 137 29.23 -26.17 -10.71
CA GLY A 137 30.12 -25.07 -10.30
C GLY A 137 30.38 -24.98 -8.78
N GLY A 138 29.83 -25.90 -7.98
CA GLY A 138 30.01 -25.93 -6.54
C GLY A 138 29.13 -24.96 -5.77
N SER A 139 28.19 -24.25 -6.40
CA SER A 139 27.24 -23.35 -5.72
C SER A 139 25.79 -23.65 -6.10
N THR A 140 24.85 -23.27 -5.23
CA THR A 140 23.41 -23.30 -5.53
C THR A 140 22.96 -22.03 -6.26
N SER A 141 21.81 -22.09 -6.93
CA SER A 141 21.04 -20.87 -7.22
C SER A 141 20.63 -20.19 -5.90
N PRO A 142 20.45 -18.86 -5.83
CA PRO A 142 19.97 -18.20 -4.62
C PRO A 142 18.66 -18.80 -4.12
N LEU A 143 18.67 -19.28 -2.87
CA LEU A 143 17.52 -19.91 -2.22
C LEU A 143 16.89 -18.94 -1.23
N LEU A 144 15.56 -18.88 -1.21
CA LEU A 144 14.83 -18.03 -0.27
C LEU A 144 14.86 -18.66 1.13
N ALA A 145 15.39 -17.94 2.11
CA ALA A 145 15.33 -18.29 3.52
C ALA A 145 14.55 -17.21 4.29
N VAL A 146 13.68 -17.65 5.21
CA VAL A 146 12.80 -16.77 6.00
C VAL A 146 13.06 -16.99 7.48
N ALA A 147 13.14 -15.90 8.26
CA ALA A 147 13.38 -15.97 9.69
C ALA A 147 12.31 -16.79 10.41
N ASN A 148 12.74 -17.66 11.33
CA ASN A 148 11.83 -18.47 12.16
C ASN A 148 11.22 -17.68 13.33
N GLN A 149 11.83 -16.56 13.68
CA GLN A 149 11.33 -15.61 14.68
C GLN A 149 10.70 -14.41 13.99
N SER A 150 9.63 -13.89 14.58
CA SER A 150 9.05 -12.63 14.16
C SER A 150 9.93 -11.47 14.62
N GLY A 151 10.22 -10.54 13.72
CA GLY A 151 10.95 -9.32 14.03
C GLY A 151 11.61 -8.71 12.79
N SER A 152 11.90 -7.42 12.88
CA SER A 152 12.54 -6.65 11.82
C SER A 152 13.94 -6.24 12.26
N TRP A 153 14.94 -6.69 11.50
CA TRP A 153 16.34 -6.35 11.71
C TRP A 153 17.05 -6.25 10.36
N SER A 154 18.17 -5.55 10.32
CA SER A 154 19.01 -5.50 9.14
C SER A 154 19.79 -6.80 8.99
N VAL A 155 19.81 -7.35 7.77
CA VAL A 155 20.62 -8.51 7.40
C VAL A 155 21.60 -8.05 6.32
N PRO A 156 22.81 -7.55 6.68
CA PRO A 156 23.80 -7.11 5.72
C PRO A 156 24.26 -8.24 4.79
N SER A 157 24.80 -7.90 3.63
CA SER A 157 25.43 -8.90 2.74
C SER A 157 26.54 -9.65 3.48
N GLY A 158 26.58 -10.97 3.32
CA GLY A 158 27.58 -11.86 3.93
C GLY A 158 27.41 -12.15 5.42
N SER A 159 26.34 -11.66 6.07
CA SER A 159 26.10 -11.90 7.50
C SER A 159 25.62 -13.32 7.81
N VAL A 160 24.89 -13.98 6.90
CA VAL A 160 24.37 -15.33 7.09
C VAL A 160 25.44 -16.33 6.70
N ASN A 161 26.22 -16.82 7.67
CA ASN A 161 27.39 -17.67 7.41
C ASN A 161 27.42 -18.98 8.20
N GLN A 162 26.42 -19.24 9.05
CA GLN A 162 26.38 -20.46 9.85
C GLN A 162 25.30 -21.42 9.35
N ILE A 163 25.67 -22.70 9.23
CA ILE A 163 24.74 -23.78 8.96
C ILE A 163 24.34 -24.40 10.30
N VAL A 164 23.04 -24.40 10.61
CA VAL A 164 22.51 -24.92 11.88
C VAL A 164 22.04 -26.37 11.73
N THR A 165 21.48 -26.72 10.57
CA THR A 165 21.07 -28.09 10.30
C THR A 165 22.27 -29.01 10.19
N SER A 166 22.26 -30.11 10.94
CA SER A 166 23.34 -31.11 10.93
C SER A 166 23.54 -31.71 9.54
N LEU A 167 24.80 -31.73 9.10
CA LEU A 167 25.22 -32.33 7.84
C LEU A 167 26.04 -33.60 8.11
N PRO A 168 25.94 -34.63 7.26
CA PRO A 168 26.84 -35.78 7.33
C PRO A 168 28.25 -35.41 6.83
N SER A 169 29.26 -36.10 7.34
CA SER A 169 30.64 -36.02 6.81
C SER A 169 30.68 -36.51 5.35
N PRO A 170 31.40 -35.85 4.42
CA PRO A 170 32.33 -34.74 4.63
C PRO A 170 31.71 -33.32 4.56
N TYR A 171 30.43 -33.20 4.23
CA TYR A 171 29.79 -31.91 3.92
C TYR A 171 29.71 -30.94 5.10
N ASN A 172 29.80 -31.45 6.33
CA ASN A 172 29.81 -30.63 7.54
C ASN A 172 31.04 -29.73 7.70
N THR A 173 32.13 -30.00 6.98
CA THR A 173 33.36 -29.17 7.01
C THR A 173 33.65 -28.46 5.69
N THR A 174 33.05 -28.91 4.59
CA THR A 174 33.29 -28.37 3.24
C THR A 174 32.21 -27.38 2.79
N MET A 175 30.96 -27.55 3.24
CA MET A 175 29.86 -26.70 2.81
C MET A 175 29.81 -25.38 3.58
N THR A 176 29.71 -24.28 2.84
CA THR A 176 29.54 -22.94 3.37
C THR A 176 28.24 -22.32 2.89
N VAL A 177 27.69 -21.37 3.66
CA VAL A 177 26.54 -20.57 3.27
C VAL A 177 26.91 -19.10 3.30
N THR A 178 26.41 -18.32 2.35
CA THR A 178 26.52 -16.87 2.38
C THR A 178 25.29 -16.23 1.75
N ASN A 179 24.92 -15.03 2.19
CA ASN A 179 23.93 -14.20 1.49
C ASN A 179 24.65 -13.16 0.62
N PRO A 180 24.59 -13.26 -0.72
CA PRO A 180 25.31 -12.36 -1.63
C PRO A 180 24.69 -10.95 -1.70
N GLN A 181 23.50 -10.75 -1.15
CA GLN A 181 22.78 -9.49 -1.09
C GLN A 181 22.22 -9.29 0.32
N ALA A 182 21.94 -8.03 0.66
CA ALA A 182 21.26 -7.71 1.91
C ALA A 182 19.85 -8.35 1.93
N GLY A 183 19.43 -8.83 3.10
CA GLY A 183 18.08 -9.37 3.31
C GLY A 183 17.02 -8.27 3.30
N THR A 184 15.77 -8.68 3.09
CA THR A 184 14.59 -7.83 3.20
C THR A 184 14.05 -7.90 4.63
N PRO A 185 14.09 -6.81 5.40
CA PRO A 185 13.54 -6.78 6.76
C PRO A 185 12.04 -7.08 6.79
N ALA A 186 11.56 -7.63 7.91
CA ALA A 186 10.14 -7.84 8.15
C ALA A 186 9.33 -6.55 8.00
N THR A 187 8.18 -6.66 7.35
CA THR A 187 7.16 -5.60 7.35
C THR A 187 6.17 -5.85 8.49
N THR A 188 5.80 -4.78 9.19
CA THR A 188 4.69 -4.83 10.15
C THR A 188 3.36 -5.02 9.43
N THR A 189 2.33 -5.43 10.18
CA THR A 189 0.95 -5.39 9.69
C THR A 189 0.61 -3.99 9.20
N GLU A 190 -0.02 -3.89 8.03
CA GLU A 190 -0.45 -2.61 7.47
C GLU A 190 -1.42 -1.91 8.44
N SER A 191 -1.16 -0.62 8.74
CA SER A 191 -2.04 0.16 9.60
C SER A 191 -3.42 0.35 8.98
N VAL A 192 -4.45 0.44 9.81
CA VAL A 192 -5.84 0.66 9.36
C VAL A 192 -5.96 1.93 8.51
N GLN A 193 -5.19 2.97 8.84
CA GLN A 193 -5.14 4.23 8.11
C GLN A 193 -4.50 4.09 6.73
N SER A 194 -3.41 3.33 6.60
CA SER A 194 -2.80 3.02 5.30
C SER A 194 -3.77 2.21 4.43
N TYR A 195 -4.38 1.18 5.02
CA TYR A 195 -5.35 0.35 4.34
C TYR A 195 -6.58 1.13 3.88
N ARG A 196 -7.09 2.04 4.73
CA ARG A 196 -8.18 2.97 4.40
C ARG A 196 -7.83 3.86 3.22
N SER A 197 -6.62 4.42 3.18
CA SER A 197 -6.15 5.24 2.07
C SER A 197 -6.19 4.46 0.74
N ARG A 198 -5.73 3.20 0.73
CA ARG A 198 -5.79 2.37 -0.48
C ARG A 198 -7.22 2.07 -0.92
N ILE A 199 -8.12 1.79 0.02
CA ILE A 199 -9.55 1.58 -0.29
C ILE A 199 -10.17 2.86 -0.85
N MET A 200 -9.81 4.03 -0.33
CA MET A 200 -10.28 5.32 -0.86
C MET A 200 -9.81 5.56 -2.30
N VAL A 201 -8.55 5.28 -2.62
CA VAL A 201 -8.04 5.34 -4.00
C VAL A 201 -8.76 4.31 -4.89
N GLY A 202 -9.03 3.12 -4.37
CA GLY A 202 -9.84 2.12 -5.08
C GLY A 202 -11.26 2.62 -5.40
N ASN A 203 -11.87 3.40 -4.50
CA ASN A 203 -13.18 4.03 -4.72
C ASN A 203 -13.12 5.20 -5.73
N GLN A 204 -12.00 5.91 -5.83
CA GLN A 204 -11.83 7.01 -6.80
C GLN A 204 -11.86 6.54 -8.26
N VAL A 205 -11.59 5.25 -8.52
CA VAL A 205 -11.71 4.65 -9.85
C VAL A 205 -13.15 4.74 -10.42
N ALA A 206 -14.16 4.91 -9.57
CA ALA A 206 -15.57 5.01 -9.99
C ALA A 206 -16.05 6.45 -10.31
N GLY A 207 -15.16 7.46 -10.27
CA GLY A 207 -15.51 8.84 -10.64
C GLY A 207 -15.56 9.03 -12.16
N GLN A 208 -16.57 9.72 -12.69
CA GLN A 208 -16.74 10.00 -14.12
C GLN A 208 -15.44 10.42 -14.83
N GLY A 209 -15.17 9.76 -15.97
CA GLY A 209 -14.08 10.11 -16.88
C GLY A 209 -12.82 9.26 -16.70
N THR A 210 -12.13 9.00 -17.81
CA THR A 210 -10.85 8.29 -17.90
C THR A 210 -9.71 8.83 -17.01
N PRO A 211 -9.60 10.13 -16.64
CA PRO A 211 -8.39 10.63 -15.97
C PRO A 211 -8.07 9.94 -14.64
N ALA A 212 -9.01 9.87 -13.69
CA ALA A 212 -8.72 9.26 -12.38
C ALA A 212 -8.35 7.77 -12.53
N TYR A 213 -9.05 7.05 -13.41
CA TYR A 213 -8.71 5.67 -13.74
C TYR A 213 -7.29 5.54 -14.30
N LEU A 214 -6.94 6.40 -15.25
CA LEU A 214 -5.62 6.41 -15.88
C LEU A 214 -4.51 6.74 -14.88
N GLU A 215 -4.71 7.69 -13.95
CA GLU A 215 -3.73 7.96 -12.87
C GLU A 215 -3.49 6.72 -12.00
N THR A 216 -4.56 5.97 -11.66
CA THR A 216 -4.39 4.74 -10.86
C THR A 216 -3.64 3.65 -11.62
N LEU A 217 -3.80 3.54 -12.94
CA LEU A 217 -3.05 2.58 -13.76
C LEU A 217 -1.58 2.98 -13.87
N LEU A 218 -1.29 4.27 -14.05
CA LEU A 218 0.08 4.79 -14.11
C LEU A 218 0.83 4.59 -12.79
N GLN A 219 0.17 4.82 -11.65
CA GLN A 219 0.79 4.60 -10.33
C GLN A 219 1.08 3.12 -10.01
N LYS A 220 0.46 2.17 -10.72
CA LYS A 220 0.77 0.74 -10.60
C LYS A 220 2.01 0.32 -11.39
N VAL A 221 2.50 1.15 -12.30
CA VAL A 221 3.70 0.85 -13.10
C VAL A 221 4.95 0.95 -12.20
N PRO A 222 5.78 -0.10 -12.10
CA PRO A 222 7.00 -0.06 -11.29
C PRO A 222 7.94 1.09 -11.70
N GLY A 223 8.40 1.86 -10.71
CA GLY A 223 9.34 2.97 -10.93
C GLY A 223 8.69 4.30 -11.30
N VAL A 224 7.36 4.36 -11.51
CA VAL A 224 6.65 5.64 -11.64
C VAL A 224 6.63 6.34 -10.29
N THR A 225 6.95 7.64 -10.29
CA THR A 225 6.90 8.46 -9.07
C THR A 225 5.54 9.13 -8.96
N PRO A 226 4.71 8.82 -7.93
CA PRO A 226 3.32 9.29 -7.88
C PRO A 226 3.14 10.81 -7.97
N ARG A 227 4.07 11.59 -7.39
CA ARG A 227 4.05 13.07 -7.44
C ARG A 227 4.33 13.67 -8.83
N LEU A 228 4.76 12.86 -9.78
CA LEU A 228 5.11 13.27 -11.14
C LEU A 228 4.09 12.77 -12.18
N VAL A 229 2.93 12.28 -11.72
CA VAL A 229 1.81 11.88 -12.57
C VAL A 229 0.75 12.96 -12.55
N SER A 230 0.29 13.40 -13.71
CA SER A 230 -0.81 14.36 -13.85
C SER A 230 -1.46 14.22 -15.21
N ILE A 231 -2.79 14.31 -15.27
CA ILE A 231 -3.53 14.34 -16.54
C ILE A 231 -4.21 15.69 -16.68
N VAL A 232 -3.90 16.39 -17.76
CA VAL A 232 -4.36 17.76 -17.98
C VAL A 232 -5.15 17.84 -19.28
N GLN A 233 -6.26 18.56 -19.28
CA GLN A 233 -7.01 18.83 -20.51
C GLN A 233 -6.30 19.93 -21.32
N SER A 234 -6.06 19.66 -22.60
CA SER A 234 -5.48 20.58 -23.59
C SER A 234 -6.52 20.93 -24.66
N THR A 235 -6.23 21.92 -25.51
CA THR A 235 -7.19 22.41 -26.52
C THR A 235 -7.60 21.33 -27.53
N PHE A 236 -6.73 20.36 -27.79
CA PHE A 236 -6.94 19.32 -28.80
C PHE A 236 -7.02 17.90 -28.21
N GLY A 237 -7.09 17.75 -26.89
CA GLY A 237 -7.10 16.43 -26.25
C GLY A 237 -6.68 16.45 -24.79
N TRP A 238 -6.09 15.35 -24.33
CA TRP A 238 -5.57 15.17 -22.97
C TRP A 238 -4.07 14.95 -23.01
N GLU A 239 -3.35 15.71 -22.17
CA GLU A 239 -1.92 15.54 -21.96
C GLU A 239 -1.71 14.64 -20.74
N VAL A 240 -1.11 13.47 -20.98
CA VAL A 240 -0.73 12.52 -19.91
C VAL A 240 0.71 12.81 -19.52
N ILE A 241 0.92 13.34 -18.32
CA ILE A 241 2.24 13.62 -17.77
C ILE A 241 2.61 12.48 -16.82
N CYS A 242 3.74 11.82 -17.07
CA CYS A 242 4.22 10.72 -16.23
C CYS A 242 5.74 10.80 -16.05
N GLY A 243 6.20 10.74 -14.81
CA GLY A 243 7.62 10.71 -14.45
C GLY A 243 8.05 9.37 -13.86
N GLY A 244 9.11 8.79 -14.41
CA GLY A 244 9.64 7.49 -14.01
C GLY A 244 8.94 6.32 -14.70
N GLY A 245 9.36 5.11 -14.36
CA GLY A 245 8.88 3.85 -14.96
C GLY A 245 9.49 3.53 -16.31
N ASP A 246 9.26 2.30 -16.78
CA ASP A 246 9.64 1.87 -18.13
C ASP A 246 8.66 2.46 -19.17
N PRO A 247 9.14 3.07 -20.27
CA PRO A 247 8.27 3.71 -21.27
C PRO A 247 7.23 2.78 -21.91
N TYR A 248 7.53 1.49 -22.09
CA TYR A 248 6.58 0.54 -22.67
C TYR A 248 5.49 0.16 -21.66
N GLN A 249 5.84 0.02 -20.39
CA GLN A 249 4.86 -0.24 -19.34
C GLN A 249 3.94 0.96 -19.10
N VAL A 250 4.49 2.18 -19.12
CA VAL A 250 3.72 3.42 -19.06
C VAL A 250 2.77 3.52 -20.25
N ALA A 251 3.25 3.30 -21.47
CA ALA A 251 2.42 3.30 -22.67
C ALA A 251 1.34 2.21 -22.65
N GLY A 252 1.64 1.02 -22.11
CA GLY A 252 0.68 -0.06 -21.92
C GLY A 252 -0.42 0.29 -20.92
N ALA A 253 -0.09 1.00 -19.84
CA ALA A 253 -1.08 1.50 -18.89
C ALA A 253 -2.02 2.55 -19.52
N ILE A 254 -1.50 3.42 -20.39
CA ILE A 254 -2.31 4.38 -21.15
C ILE A 254 -3.22 3.68 -22.15
N TYR A 255 -2.70 2.70 -22.90
CA TYR A 255 -3.50 1.89 -23.83
C TYR A 255 -4.67 1.19 -23.13
N ALA A 256 -4.44 0.62 -21.95
CA ALA A 256 -5.50 -0.03 -21.17
C ALA A 256 -6.48 0.97 -20.53
N GLY A 257 -6.03 2.20 -20.27
CA GLY A 257 -6.81 3.22 -19.57
C GLY A 257 -7.75 4.04 -20.45
N VAL A 258 -7.41 4.22 -21.73
CA VAL A 258 -8.07 5.17 -22.63
C VAL A 258 -8.80 4.43 -23.76
N LEU A 259 -10.07 4.79 -23.99
CA LEU A 259 -10.87 4.20 -25.08
C LEU A 259 -10.39 4.63 -26.48
N ASP A 260 -9.98 5.88 -26.62
CA ASP A 260 -9.52 6.48 -27.88
C ASP A 260 -8.18 7.18 -27.70
N LEU A 261 -7.11 6.53 -28.18
CA LEU A 261 -5.75 7.06 -28.11
C LEU A 261 -5.54 8.33 -28.94
N SER A 262 -6.39 8.63 -29.93
CA SER A 262 -6.27 9.86 -30.73
C SER A 262 -6.52 11.13 -29.90
N THR A 263 -7.22 10.97 -28.77
CA THR A 263 -7.45 12.05 -27.82
C THR A 263 -6.25 12.36 -26.94
N ILE A 264 -5.22 11.49 -26.93
CA ILE A 264 -4.00 11.71 -26.14
C ILE A 264 -3.00 12.50 -26.97
N VAL A 265 -2.68 13.70 -26.50
CA VAL A 265 -1.80 14.63 -27.19
C VAL A 265 -0.52 14.88 -26.40
N GLY A 266 0.57 15.13 -27.12
CA GLY A 266 1.83 15.58 -26.52
C GLY A 266 1.78 17.06 -26.13
N SER A 267 2.77 17.49 -25.36
CA SER A 267 2.95 18.90 -25.01
C SER A 267 3.45 19.71 -26.21
N THR A 268 3.17 21.02 -26.22
CA THR A 268 3.75 21.99 -27.17
C THR A 268 5.27 22.05 -27.09
N ASN A 269 5.86 21.73 -25.94
CA ASN A 269 7.31 21.52 -25.80
C ASN A 269 7.66 20.08 -26.18
N VAL A 270 7.89 19.87 -27.48
CA VAL A 270 8.10 18.55 -28.09
C VAL A 270 9.28 17.77 -27.51
N ALA A 271 10.28 18.43 -26.92
CA ALA A 271 11.42 17.75 -26.29
C ALA A 271 11.03 16.89 -25.07
N ARG A 272 9.84 17.12 -24.53
CA ARG A 272 9.29 16.35 -23.40
C ARG A 272 8.39 15.21 -23.83
N ASN A 273 8.03 15.13 -25.11
CA ASN A 273 7.11 14.12 -25.61
C ASN A 273 7.86 12.79 -25.80
N VAL A 274 7.26 11.73 -25.29
CA VAL A 274 7.71 10.36 -25.45
C VAL A 274 6.62 9.62 -26.20
N THR A 275 6.96 9.07 -27.36
CA THR A 275 6.04 8.25 -28.16
C THR A 275 6.57 6.84 -28.23
N VAL A 276 5.74 5.87 -27.84
CA VAL A 276 6.05 4.45 -27.83
C VAL A 276 4.98 3.70 -28.61
N THR A 277 5.39 2.75 -29.44
CA THR A 277 4.47 1.90 -30.19
C THR A 277 4.16 0.63 -29.39
N ILE A 278 2.88 0.41 -29.10
CA ILE A 278 2.35 -0.84 -28.54
C ILE A 278 1.84 -1.70 -29.69
N THR A 279 2.23 -2.98 -29.71
CA THR A 279 1.74 -3.95 -30.69
C THR A 279 0.73 -4.87 -30.03
N ASP A 280 -0.50 -4.86 -30.54
CA ASP A 280 -1.58 -5.78 -30.17
C ASP A 280 -2.02 -6.49 -31.45
N PRO A 281 -1.44 -7.68 -31.75
CA PRO A 281 -1.55 -8.30 -33.06
C PRO A 281 -3.01 -8.44 -33.53
N PRO A 282 -3.34 -8.02 -34.77
CA PRO A 282 -2.42 -7.62 -35.86
C PRO A 282 -2.06 -6.13 -35.90
N ASN A 283 -2.57 -5.31 -34.98
CA ASN A 283 -2.51 -3.86 -35.04
C ASN A 283 -1.35 -3.28 -34.23
N GLN A 284 -0.98 -2.03 -34.54
CA GLN A 284 -0.01 -1.25 -33.79
C GLN A 284 -0.62 0.11 -33.43
N TYR A 285 -0.35 0.55 -32.20
CA TYR A 285 -0.88 1.78 -31.65
C TYR A 285 0.28 2.65 -31.13
N ASN A 286 0.34 3.91 -31.58
CA ASN A 286 1.32 4.87 -31.08
C ASN A 286 0.73 5.59 -29.87
N VAL A 287 1.35 5.42 -28.72
CA VAL A 287 0.97 6.07 -27.47
C VAL A 287 1.95 7.19 -27.18
N THR A 288 1.46 8.41 -27.04
CA THR A 288 2.28 9.58 -26.69
C THR A 288 1.97 10.03 -25.26
N TYR A 289 3.00 10.33 -24.48
CA TYR A 289 2.89 10.94 -23.16
C TYR A 289 4.02 11.96 -22.95
N VAL A 290 3.97 12.70 -21.85
CA VAL A 290 4.86 13.83 -21.60
C VAL A 290 5.68 13.58 -20.33
N ASN A 291 7.00 13.72 -20.42
CA ASN A 291 7.85 13.72 -19.23
C ASN A 291 7.65 15.04 -18.44
N PRO A 292 7.63 15.00 -17.09
CA PRO A 292 7.58 16.21 -16.27
C PRO A 292 8.82 17.09 -16.55
N PRO A 293 8.75 18.41 -16.28
CA PRO A 293 9.89 19.29 -16.46
C PRO A 293 11.06 18.83 -15.57
N GLN A 294 12.22 18.60 -16.18
CA GLN A 294 13.44 18.25 -15.47
C GLN A 294 14.26 19.52 -15.19
N GLN A 295 14.60 19.76 -13.93
CA GLN A 295 15.55 20.81 -13.56
C GLN A 295 16.96 20.20 -13.55
N VAL A 296 17.82 20.66 -14.45
CA VAL A 296 19.23 20.30 -14.43
C VAL A 296 19.91 21.09 -13.30
N VAL A 297 20.38 20.39 -12.27
CA VAL A 297 21.16 20.98 -11.19
C VAL A 297 22.63 20.58 -11.38
N THR A 298 23.49 21.56 -11.61
CA THR A 298 24.94 21.34 -11.71
C THR A 298 25.57 21.53 -10.33
N VAL A 299 26.16 20.46 -9.78
CA VAL A 299 26.99 20.54 -8.58
C VAL A 299 28.45 20.64 -9.03
N ALA A 300 29.07 21.80 -8.78
CA ALA A 300 30.50 21.98 -8.96
C ALA A 300 31.20 21.79 -7.61
N THR A 301 31.94 20.70 -7.46
CA THR A 301 32.82 20.49 -6.30
C THR A 301 34.23 20.94 -6.67
N VAL A 302 34.70 22.00 -6.01
CA VAL A 302 36.11 22.41 -6.07
C VAL A 302 36.83 21.72 -4.93
N TRP A 303 37.75 20.81 -5.26
CA TRP A 303 38.60 20.15 -4.29
C TRP A 303 39.92 20.92 -4.15
N ASN A 304 40.05 21.71 -3.08
CA ASN A 304 41.32 22.34 -2.73
C ASN A 304 42.12 21.41 -1.82
N THR A 305 43.28 20.93 -2.28
CA THR A 305 44.28 20.30 -1.42
C THR A 305 45.37 21.31 -1.08
N ASP A 306 45.42 21.76 0.17
CA ASP A 306 46.60 22.43 0.71
C ASP A 306 47.55 21.36 1.26
N LEU A 307 48.60 21.04 0.49
CA LEU A 307 49.71 20.23 0.98
C LEU A 307 50.75 21.16 1.62
N THR A 308 51.03 20.96 2.91
CA THR A 308 52.21 21.57 3.54
C THR A 308 53.48 20.95 2.94
N ASN A 309 54.24 21.74 2.20
CA ASN A 309 55.51 21.32 1.61
C ASN A 309 56.56 21.10 2.71
N PHE A 310 56.85 19.84 3.05
CA PHE A 310 58.03 19.48 3.85
C PHE A 310 59.19 19.17 2.91
N THR A 311 59.77 20.19 2.27
CA THR A 311 61.14 20.05 1.72
C THR A 311 62.08 19.88 2.90
N ALA A 312 62.58 18.65 3.08
CA ALA A 312 63.68 18.36 3.98
C ALA A 312 64.86 19.27 3.63
N GLY A 313 65.34 20.02 4.63
CA GLY A 313 66.59 20.77 4.53
C GLY A 313 67.73 19.82 4.15
N SER A 314 68.62 20.33 3.30
CA SER A 314 69.84 19.65 2.86
C SER A 314 70.68 19.13 4.04
N GLN A 315 71.37 18.01 3.80
CA GLN A 315 72.36 17.35 4.68
C GLN A 315 73.29 18.32 5.41
#